data_AF-A0A9W5VGJ1-F1
#
_entry.id   AF-A0A9W5VGJ1-F1
#
_cell.length_a   1.000
_cell.length_b   1.000
_cell.length_c   1.000
_cell.angle_alpha   90.00
_cell.angle_beta   90.00
_cell.angle_gamma   90.00
#
_symmetry.space_group_name_H-M   'P 1'
#
loop_
_entity.id
_entity.type
_entity.pdbx_description
1 polymer ?
#
loop_
_entity_poly.entity_id
_entity_poly.type
_entity_poly.pdbx_seq_one_letter_code
_entity_poly.pdbx_strand_id
1 'polypeptide(L)' 'MKLGEYIDDYGIKVYSFSNDIDDEEARTIFENWLKTNGIV' A
#
# COMPACT_ATOMS: atom_id res chain seq x y z
N MET A 1 6.44 -9.67 5.72
CA MET A 1 5.85 -8.60 4.90
C MET A 1 4.69 -9.18 4.10
N LYS A 2 3.45 -8.80 4.41
CA LYS A 2 2.26 -9.17 3.62
C LYS A 2 1.50 -7.88 3.40
N LEU A 3 1.51 -7.35 2.18
CA LEU A 3 0.52 -6.35 1.77
C LEU A 3 -0.81 -7.09 1.75
N GLY A 4 -1.67 -6.79 2.72
CA GLY A 4 -3.05 -7.25 2.72
C GLY A 4 -3.84 -6.32 1.84
N GLU A 5 -4.36 -6.81 0.72
CA GLU A 5 -5.43 -6.12 0.02
C GLU A 5 -6.71 -6.35 0.83
N TYR A 6 -7.31 -5.26 1.32
CA TYR A 6 -8.68 -5.31 1.80
C TYR A 6 -9.49 -4.18 1.15
N ILE A 7 -10.76 -4.49 0.90
CA ILE A 7 -11.74 -3.56 0.37
C ILE A 7 -12.45 -2.99 1.59
N ASP A 8 -12.38 -1.68 1.81
CA ASP A 8 -13.17 -1.04 2.85
C ASP A 8 -14.66 -0.97 2.47
N ASP A 9 -15.50 -0.54 3.40
CA ASP A 9 -16.96 -0.47 3.18
C ASP A 9 -17.38 0.49 2.04
N TYR A 10 -16.43 1.28 1.51
CA TYR A 10 -16.62 2.24 0.41
C TYR A 10 -16.04 1.74 -0.92
N GLY A 11 -15.50 0.51 -0.98
CA GLY A 11 -14.92 -0.05 -2.19
C GLY A 11 -13.48 0.42 -2.46
N ILE A 12 -12.84 1.09 -1.51
CA ILE A 12 -11.48 1.61 -1.64
C ILE A 12 -10.51 0.49 -1.29
N LYS A 13 -9.54 0.24 -2.17
CA LYS A 13 -8.43 -0.66 -1.89
C LYS A 13 -7.45 0.04 -0.96
N VAL A 14 -7.31 -0.47 0.25
CA VAL A 14 -6.40 0.07 1.25
C VAL A 14 -5.22 -0.87 1.43
N TYR A 15 -4.01 -0.28 1.47
CA TYR A 15 -2.76 -0.99 1.68
C TYR A 15 -2.25 -0.64 3.08
N SER A 16 -2.21 -1.63 3.97
CA SER A 16 -1.66 -1.46 5.32
C SER A 16 -0.21 -1.93 5.38
N PHE A 17 0.66 -1.09 5.91
CA PHE A 17 2.01 -1.50 6.29
C PHE A 17 2.05 -1.95 7.76
N SER A 18 3.00 -2.83 8.10
CA SER A 18 3.26 -3.18 9.50
C SER A 18 3.79 -1.95 10.24
N ASN A 19 3.45 -1.79 11.51
CA ASN A 19 3.80 -0.62 12.33
C ASN A 19 5.32 -0.45 12.62
N ASP A 20 6.15 -1.34 12.08
CA ASP A 20 7.61 -1.41 12.26
C ASP A 20 8.38 -0.88 11.04
N ILE A 21 7.69 -0.30 10.04
CA ILE A 21 8.33 0.29 8.87
C ILE A 21 8.41 1.81 9.04
N ASP A 22 9.51 2.41 8.58
CA ASP A 22 9.62 3.87 8.52
C ASP A 22 8.69 4.44 7.44
N ASP A 23 8.18 5.66 7.67
CA ASP A 23 7.27 6.34 6.75
C ASP A 23 7.87 6.52 5.34
N GLU A 24 9.18 6.74 5.22
CA GLU A 24 9.88 6.86 3.93
C GLU A 24 9.92 5.53 3.17
N GLU A 25 10.15 4.44 3.90
CA GLU A 25 10.18 3.09 3.34
C GLU A 25 8.77 2.65 2.92
N ALA A 26 7.76 2.89 3.76
CA ALA A 26 6.34 2.67 3.44
C ALA A 26 5.93 3.43 2.17
N ARG A 27 6.30 4.71 2.08
CA ARG A 27 6.01 5.55 0.92
C ARG A 27 6.64 4.99 -0.35
N THR A 28 7.91 4.60 -0.30
CA THR A 28 8.63 4.06 -1.47
C THR A 28 7.98 2.77 -1.99
N ILE A 29 7.57 1.88 -1.08
CA ILE A 29 6.89 0.63 -1.45
C ILE A 29 5.51 0.93 -2.06
N PHE A 30 4.77 1.86 -1.48
CA PHE A 30 3.47 2.27 -1.99
C PHE A 30 3.57 2.88 -3.40
N GLU A 31 4.52 3.79 -3.62
CA GLU A 31 4.75 4.41 -4.93
C GLU A 31 5.17 3.37 -5.99
N ASN A 32 6.01 2.40 -5.64
CA ASN A 32 6.39 1.32 -6.56
C ASN A 32 5.21 0.40 -6.89
N TRP A 33 4.34 0.13 -5.91
CA TRP A 33 3.13 -0.65 -6.13
C TRP A 33 2.17 0.07 -7.08
N LEU A 34 1.95 1.39 -6.91
CA LEU A 34 1.12 2.20 -7.80
C LEU A 34 1.59 2.15 -9.26
N LYS A 35 2.90 2.32 -9.48
CA LYS A 35 3.52 2.24 -10.82
C LYS A 35 3.34 0.86 -11.45
N THR A 36 3.52 -0.20 -10.66
CA THR A 36 3.38 -1.59 -11.13
C THR A 36 1.95 -1.90 -11.59
N ASN A 37 0.95 -1.26 -10.97
CA ASN A 37 -0.46 -1.44 -11.30
C ASN A 37 -0.98 -0.41 -12.33
N GLY A 38 -0.12 0.48 -12.85
CA GLY A 38 -0.50 1.50 -13.82
C GLY A 38 -1.50 2.52 -13.28
N ILE A 39 -1.52 2.75 -11.97
CA ILE A 39 -2.38 3.75 -11.32
C ILE A 39 -1.75 5.15 -11.43
N VAL A 40 -0.41 5.23 -11.43
CA VAL A 40 0.40 6.46 -11.60
C VAL A 40 1.48 6.28 -12.66
#